data_AF-A0A5B7F7J9-F1
#
_entry.id   AF-A0A5B7F7J9-F1
#
_cell.length_a   1.000
_cell.length_b   1.000
_cell.length_c   1.000
_cell.angle_alpha   90.00
_cell.angle_beta   90.00
_cell.angle_gamma   90.00
#
_symmetry.space_group_name_H-M   'P 1'
#
loop_
_entity.id
_entity.type
_entity.pdbx_description
1 polymer ?
#
loop_
_entity_poly.entity_id
_entity_poly.type
_entity_poly.pdbx_seq_one_letter_code
_entity_poly.pdbx_strand_id
1 'polypeptide(L)'
;MQLNCRNYWNSRHHVSVTIRSIDPDIVLLNHTGLTHKHIKLYGYNTRYTTETYYDGEAVMIKSTTQHVHITNWLSAHFLATKIHTQHGQILVATTYCRPNTGLPLDRPTNLFNKTNISVYIRVDLIAKHTAFRHSTNNQRGHELL
;
A
#
# COMPACT_ATOMS: atom_id res chain seq x y z
N MET A 1 0.75 9.70 0.60
CA MET A 1 2.20 9.49 0.35
C MET A 1 2.51 7.99 0.32
N GLN A 2 3.53 7.54 -0.44
CA GLN A 2 4.06 6.17 -0.32
C GLN A 2 5.57 6.20 -0.03
N LEU A 3 6.04 5.32 0.85
CA LEU A 3 7.45 5.13 1.18
C LEU A 3 7.82 3.64 1.15
N ASN A 4 9.00 3.33 0.64
CA ASN A 4 9.60 2.00 0.78
C ASN A 4 10.53 2.02 2.00
N CYS A 5 10.19 1.25 3.04
CA CYS A 5 10.89 1.30 4.33
C CYS A 5 12.20 0.53 4.34
N ARG A 6 12.36 -0.48 3.46
CA ARG A 6 13.47 -1.44 3.49
C ARG A 6 13.76 -1.96 4.91
N ASN A 7 12.72 -2.48 5.59
CA ASN A 7 12.65 -2.76 7.03
C ASN A 7 12.33 -1.51 7.89
N TYR A 8 11.12 -1.47 8.43
CA TYR A 8 10.61 -0.35 9.22
C TYR A 8 11.43 -0.13 10.49
N TRP A 9 11.89 -1.17 11.18
CA TRP A 9 12.60 -1.02 12.44
C TRP A 9 13.96 -0.34 12.26
N ASN A 10 14.66 -0.66 11.17
CA ASN A 10 15.93 -0.04 10.82
C ASN A 10 15.76 1.42 10.36
N SER A 11 14.65 1.72 9.68
CA SER A 11 14.39 3.03 9.08
C SER A 11 13.40 3.90 9.88
N ARG A 12 13.01 3.49 11.10
CA ARG A 12 11.88 4.08 11.85
C ARG A 12 12.02 5.59 12.04
N HIS A 13 13.22 6.06 12.39
CA HIS A 13 13.46 7.48 12.61
C HIS A 13 13.21 8.29 11.32
N HIS A 14 13.84 7.88 10.22
CA HIS A 14 13.68 8.52 8.92
C HIS A 14 12.21 8.50 8.45
N VAL A 15 11.55 7.34 8.53
CA VAL A 15 10.13 7.22 8.17
C VAL A 15 9.25 8.16 9.01
N SER A 16 9.49 8.21 10.33
CA SER A 16 8.71 9.07 11.23
C SER A 16 8.94 10.57 10.97
N VAL A 17 10.18 10.98 10.72
CA VAL A 17 10.52 12.37 10.39
C VAL A 17 9.87 12.77 9.06
N THR A 18 9.99 11.94 8.03
CA THR A 18 9.40 12.20 6.71
C THR A 18 7.88 12.31 6.77
N ILE A 19 7.21 11.42 7.53
CA ILE A 19 5.75 11.50 7.71
C ILE A 19 5.39 12.79 8.44
N ARG A 20 6.10 13.16 9.51
CA ARG A 20 5.80 14.39 10.28
C ARG A 20 6.07 15.67 9.50
N SER A 21 7.10 15.71 8.66
CA SER A 21 7.44 16.91 7.88
C SER A 21 6.45 17.17 6.75
N ILE A 22 5.88 16.12 6.18
CA ILE A 22 4.89 16.22 5.09
C ILE A 22 3.46 16.31 5.64
N ASP A 23 3.21 15.75 6.82
CA ASP A 23 1.89 15.64 7.48
C ASP A 23 0.75 15.10 6.57
N PRO A 24 0.96 13.98 5.84
CA PRO A 24 -0.04 13.48 4.89
C PRO A 24 -1.22 12.81 5.60
N ASP A 25 -2.43 12.90 5.04
CA ASP A 25 -3.60 12.19 5.59
C ASP A 25 -3.52 10.66 5.45
N ILE A 26 -2.77 10.20 4.44
CA ILE A 26 -2.66 8.80 4.04
C ILE A 26 -1.20 8.48 3.78
N VAL A 27 -0.68 7.46 4.46
CA VAL A 27 0.67 6.92 4.25
C VAL A 27 0.55 5.45 3.86
N LEU A 28 1.21 5.10 2.77
CA LEU A 28 1.38 3.73 2.30
C LEU A 28 2.85 3.35 2.51
N LEU A 29 3.12 2.27 3.23
CA LEU A 29 4.47 1.78 3.48
C LEU A 29 4.62 0.41 2.82
N ASN A 30 5.73 0.21 2.11
CA ASN A 30 6.11 -1.07 1.53
C ASN A 30 7.42 -1.57 2.16
N HIS A 31 7.67 -2.88 2.09
CA HIS A 31 8.80 -3.56 2.72
C HIS A 31 8.94 -3.23 4.22
N THR A 32 7.85 -3.35 4.96
CA THR A 32 7.81 -2.97 6.37
C THR A 32 8.59 -3.95 7.26
N GLY A 33 8.68 -5.23 6.92
CA GLY A 33 9.43 -6.23 7.70
C GLY A 33 8.81 -6.48 9.08
N LEU A 34 7.48 -6.43 9.18
CA LEU A 34 6.76 -6.53 10.46
C LEU A 34 6.32 -7.96 10.75
N THR A 35 6.81 -8.48 11.87
CA THR A 35 6.47 -9.83 12.33
C THR A 35 5.28 -9.81 13.28
N HIS A 36 5.42 -9.21 14.47
CA HIS A 36 4.38 -9.22 15.52
C HIS A 36 4.24 -7.91 16.30
N LYS A 37 5.22 -7.01 16.20
CA LYS A 37 5.20 -5.74 16.93
C LYS A 37 4.31 -4.74 16.20
N HIS A 38 3.35 -4.17 16.92
CA HIS A 38 2.52 -3.07 16.42
C HIS A 38 3.39 -1.86 16.09
N ILE A 39 3.22 -1.32 14.89
CA ILE A 39 3.67 0.04 14.61
C ILE A 39 2.69 1.01 15.27
N LYS A 40 3.22 1.93 16.06
CA LYS A 40 2.46 3.09 16.56
C LYS A 40 3.18 4.36 16.13
N LEU A 41 2.55 5.11 15.23
CA LEU A 41 2.91 6.48 14.94
C LEU A 41 1.81 7.38 15.50
N TYR A 42 2.18 8.30 16.40
CA TYR A 42 1.20 9.20 17.01
C TYR A 42 0.46 10.01 15.94
N GLY A 43 -0.87 10.13 16.10
CA GLY A 43 -1.73 10.81 15.13
C GLY A 43 -2.15 9.95 13.93
N TYR A 44 -1.78 8.67 13.88
CA TYR A 44 -2.14 7.77 12.78
C TYR A 44 -2.70 6.42 13.26
N ASN A 45 -3.79 6.00 12.64
CA ASN A 45 -4.34 4.66 12.73
C ASN A 45 -3.68 3.78 11.67
N THR A 46 -3.15 2.62 12.07
CA THR A 46 -2.31 1.80 11.20
C THR A 46 -2.87 0.39 11.06
N ARG A 47 -3.01 -0.06 9.81
CA ARG A 47 -3.20 -1.47 9.45
C ARG A 47 -1.97 -1.94 8.68
N TYR A 48 -1.53 -3.16 8.93
CA TYR A 48 -0.34 -3.73 8.30
C TYR A 48 -0.48 -5.25 8.14
N THR A 49 0.30 -5.81 7.22
CA THR A 49 0.47 -7.27 7.08
C THR A 49 1.44 -7.78 8.15
N THR A 50 1.03 -8.81 8.89
CA THR A 50 1.84 -9.45 9.94
C THR A 50 2.68 -10.60 9.35
N GLU A 51 3.67 -11.08 10.11
CA GLU A 51 4.47 -12.26 9.77
C GLU A 51 5.29 -12.12 8.47
N THR A 52 5.69 -10.89 8.14
CA THR A 52 6.50 -10.60 6.97
C THR A 52 7.90 -10.15 7.40
N TYR A 53 8.92 -11.00 7.23
CA TYR A 53 10.29 -10.66 7.66
C TYR A 53 11.06 -9.84 6.60
N TYR A 54 10.88 -10.19 5.33
CA TYR A 54 11.55 -9.57 4.18
C TYR A 54 10.60 -8.78 3.27
N ASP A 55 9.37 -8.60 3.75
CA ASP A 55 8.25 -8.04 3.00
C ASP A 55 7.34 -7.27 3.96
N GLY A 56 6.17 -6.84 3.50
CA GLY A 56 5.09 -6.32 4.29
C GLY A 56 4.69 -4.94 3.85
N GLU A 57 3.43 -4.64 4.09
CA GLU A 57 2.80 -3.39 3.74
C GLU A 57 2.14 -2.80 4.99
N ALA A 58 2.00 -1.49 5.02
CA ALA A 58 1.16 -0.82 5.99
C ALA A 58 0.41 0.34 5.34
N VAL A 59 -0.84 0.52 5.77
CA VAL A 59 -1.66 1.69 5.48
C VAL A 59 -1.85 2.42 6.80
N MET A 60 -1.36 3.67 6.86
CA MET A 60 -1.57 4.57 7.98
C MET A 60 -2.50 5.70 7.55
N ILE A 61 -3.54 5.95 8.33
CA ILE A 61 -4.50 7.01 8.10
C ILE A 61 -4.45 7.97 9.28
N LYS A 62 -4.36 9.27 9.01
CA LYS A 62 -4.37 10.31 10.04
C LYS A 62 -5.62 10.16 10.91
N SER A 63 -5.48 10.29 12.22
CA SER A 63 -6.54 9.95 13.17
C SER A 63 -7.78 10.84 13.05
N THR A 64 -7.61 12.04 12.50
CA THR A 64 -8.69 12.99 12.20
C THR A 64 -9.47 12.63 10.94
N THR A 65 -8.97 11.70 10.12
CA THR A 65 -9.59 11.29 8.86
C THR A 65 -10.55 10.13 9.10
N GLN A 66 -11.81 10.29 8.72
CA GLN A 66 -12.82 9.24 8.87
C GLN A 66 -12.55 8.09 7.89
N HIS A 67 -12.30 6.88 8.40
CA HIS A 67 -11.91 5.74 7.58
C HIS A 67 -12.33 4.41 8.20
N VAL A 68 -12.33 3.36 7.37
CA VAL A 68 -12.51 1.97 7.79
C VAL A 68 -11.50 1.11 7.04
N HIS A 69 -10.58 0.48 7.79
CA HIS A 69 -9.70 -0.54 7.23
C HIS A 69 -10.51 -1.76 6.81
N ILE A 70 -10.31 -2.24 5.58
CA ILE A 70 -11.05 -3.40 5.09
C ILE A 70 -10.30 -4.66 5.51
N THR A 71 -10.96 -5.51 6.27
CA THR A 71 -10.38 -6.74 6.83
C THR A 71 -10.81 -7.99 6.07
N ASN A 72 -11.97 -7.97 5.41
CA ASN A 72 -12.53 -9.07 4.63
C ASN A 72 -12.32 -8.88 3.13
N TRP A 73 -11.14 -8.40 2.73
CA TRP A 73 -10.84 -8.20 1.32
C TRP A 73 -10.52 -9.53 0.63
N LEU A 74 -11.04 -9.74 -0.59
CA LEU A 74 -10.85 -10.98 -1.36
C LEU A 74 -9.40 -11.27 -1.75
N SER A 75 -8.48 -10.32 -1.57
CA SER A 75 -7.06 -10.50 -1.84
C SER A 75 -6.21 -10.42 -0.58
N ALA A 76 -5.55 -11.53 -0.25
CA ALA A 76 -4.55 -11.59 0.82
C ALA A 76 -3.32 -10.71 0.57
N HIS A 77 -3.13 -10.21 -0.66
CA HIS A 77 -1.96 -9.41 -1.05
C HIS A 77 -2.17 -7.90 -0.91
N PHE A 78 -3.43 -7.44 -0.80
CA PHE A 78 -3.71 -6.01 -0.75
C PHE A 78 -4.16 -5.61 0.65
N LEU A 79 -3.59 -4.52 1.15
CA LEU A 79 -4.19 -3.75 2.22
C LEU A 79 -5.07 -2.66 1.60
N ALA A 80 -6.31 -2.60 2.05
CA ALA A 80 -7.28 -1.63 1.56
C ALA A 80 -7.96 -0.89 2.71
N THR A 81 -8.29 0.36 2.48
CA THR A 81 -8.99 1.23 3.44
C THR A 81 -9.99 2.10 2.71
N LYS A 82 -11.23 2.15 3.19
CA LYS A 82 -12.22 3.12 2.73
C LYS A 82 -12.02 4.41 3.51
N ILE A 83 -11.92 5.52 2.80
CA ILE A 83 -11.81 6.86 3.37
C ILE A 83 -13.10 7.61 3.02
N HIS A 84 -13.69 8.24 4.03
CA HIS A 84 -14.88 9.06 3.87
C HIS A 84 -14.45 10.51 3.71
N THR A 85 -14.88 11.12 2.61
CA THR A 85 -14.66 12.53 2.33
C THR A 85 -16.01 13.23 2.21
N GLN A 86 -16.00 14.57 2.19
CA GLN A 86 -17.21 15.36 1.94
C GLN A 86 -17.82 15.10 0.54
N HIS A 87 -17.01 14.61 -0.40
CA HIS A 87 -17.44 14.30 -1.77
C HIS A 87 -17.76 12.82 -1.99
N GLY A 88 -17.81 12.03 -0.91
CA GLY A 88 -18.09 10.60 -0.95
C GLY A 88 -16.90 9.73 -0.55
N GLN A 89 -17.03 8.44 -0.81
CA GLN A 89 -16.04 7.45 -0.39
C GLN A 89 -14.98 7.23 -1.45
N ILE A 90 -13.74 7.08 -1.01
CA ILE A 90 -12.64 6.60 -1.83
C ILE A 90 -12.07 5.32 -1.24
N LEU A 91 -11.74 4.37 -2.10
CA LEU A 91 -11.00 3.17 -1.73
C LEU A 91 -9.51 3.41 -1.98
N VAL A 92 -8.70 3.31 -0.95
CA VAL A 92 -7.24 3.36 -1.08
C VAL A 92 -6.67 1.98 -0.82
N ALA A 93 -5.87 1.49 -1.76
CA ALA A 93 -5.25 0.18 -1.66
C ALA A 93 -3.75 0.21 -2.00
N THR A 94 -3.01 -0.68 -1.34
CA THR A 94 -1.59 -0.89 -1.60
C THR A 94 -1.22 -2.37 -1.52
N THR A 95 -0.20 -2.75 -2.28
CA THR A 95 0.42 -4.07 -2.29
C THR A 95 1.87 -3.94 -2.75
N TYR A 96 2.69 -4.88 -2.32
CA TYR A 96 3.98 -5.14 -2.91
C TYR A 96 4.03 -6.56 -3.50
N CYS A 97 4.49 -6.65 -4.75
CA CYS A 97 4.68 -7.93 -5.41
C CYS A 97 6.16 -8.33 -5.31
N ARG A 98 6.47 -9.29 -4.43
CA ARG A 98 7.82 -9.88 -4.28
C ARG A 98 8.43 -10.24 -5.64
N PRO A 99 9.76 -10.17 -5.83
CA PRO A 99 10.40 -10.69 -7.03
C PRO A 99 10.06 -12.18 -7.21
N ASN A 100 9.96 -12.63 -8.47
CA ASN A 100 9.74 -14.04 -8.84
C ASN A 100 8.42 -14.68 -8.39
N THR A 101 7.48 -13.92 -7.83
CA THR A 101 6.08 -14.36 -7.67
C THR A 101 5.25 -13.99 -8.90
N GLY A 102 4.10 -14.65 -9.13
CA GLY A 102 3.15 -14.16 -10.13
C GLY A 102 2.63 -12.76 -9.77
N LEU A 103 2.30 -11.93 -10.76
CA LEU A 103 1.52 -10.73 -10.50
C LEU A 103 0.10 -11.14 -10.09
N PRO A 104 -0.51 -10.53 -9.06
CA PRO A 104 -1.87 -10.83 -8.67
C PRO A 104 -2.89 -10.16 -9.62
N LEU A 105 -2.77 -10.35 -10.95
CA LEU A 105 -3.47 -9.59 -12.01
C LEU A 105 -4.97 -9.84 -12.10
N ASP A 106 -5.41 -11.02 -11.72
CA ASP A 106 -6.80 -11.42 -11.58
C ASP A 106 -7.56 -10.59 -10.51
N ARG A 107 -6.87 -9.69 -9.80
CA ARG A 107 -7.39 -8.99 -8.61
C ARG A 107 -7.53 -7.47 -8.75
N PRO A 108 -6.66 -6.72 -9.45
CA PRO A 108 -6.90 -5.32 -9.81
C PRO A 108 -8.21 -5.12 -10.57
N THR A 109 -8.50 -5.93 -11.58
CA THR A 109 -9.78 -5.88 -12.32
C THR A 109 -10.96 -6.16 -11.39
N ASN A 110 -10.86 -7.11 -10.46
CA ASN A 110 -11.88 -7.30 -9.42
C ASN A 110 -12.00 -6.10 -8.48
N LEU A 111 -10.90 -5.40 -8.19
CA LEU A 111 -10.87 -4.23 -7.32
C LEU A 111 -11.61 -3.04 -7.96
N PHE A 112 -11.47 -2.84 -9.27
CA PHE A 112 -12.17 -1.81 -10.03
C PHE A 112 -13.60 -2.22 -10.44
N ASN A 113 -13.84 -3.48 -10.80
CA ASN A 113 -15.14 -3.93 -11.31
C ASN A 113 -16.18 -4.24 -10.21
N LYS A 114 -15.74 -4.46 -8.96
CA LYS A 114 -16.65 -4.82 -7.84
C LYS A 114 -16.98 -3.65 -6.92
N THR A 115 -16.66 -2.42 -7.32
CA THR A 115 -16.88 -1.27 -6.47
C THR A 115 -17.38 -0.07 -7.27
N ASN A 116 -18.45 0.55 -6.75
CA ASN A 116 -19.04 1.76 -7.34
C ASN A 116 -18.41 3.05 -6.78
N ILE A 117 -17.30 2.94 -6.04
CA ILE A 117 -16.61 4.08 -5.43
C ILE A 117 -15.27 4.30 -6.13
N SER A 118 -14.76 5.52 -6.09
CA SER A 118 -13.47 5.85 -6.69
C SER A 118 -12.35 5.07 -6.02
N VAL A 119 -11.47 4.48 -6.83
CA VAL A 119 -10.36 3.65 -6.35
C VAL A 119 -9.04 4.34 -6.65
N TYR A 120 -8.23 4.52 -5.61
CA TYR A 120 -6.83 4.90 -5.71
C TYR A 120 -5.94 3.73 -5.29
N ILE A 121 -5.17 3.21 -6.24
CA ILE A 121 -4.20 2.14 -5.99
C ILE A 121 -2.80 2.71 -6.12
N ARG A 122 -1.94 2.41 -5.16
CA ARG A 122 -0.51 2.65 -5.31
C ARG A 122 0.28 1.44 -4.83
N VAL A 123 1.07 0.89 -5.74
CA VAL A 123 1.64 -0.46 -5.63
C VAL A 123 3.07 -0.47 -6.11
N ASP A 124 3.84 -1.43 -5.62
CA ASP A 124 5.17 -1.74 -6.12
C ASP A 124 5.15 -3.16 -6.68
N LEU A 125 5.00 -3.26 -8.01
CA LEU A 125 4.81 -4.53 -8.72
C LEU A 125 6.12 -5.11 -9.26
N ILE A 126 7.23 -4.36 -9.14
CA ILE A 126 8.51 -4.68 -9.79
C ILE A 126 8.31 -4.89 -11.31
N ALA A 127 7.35 -4.17 -11.89
CA ALA A 127 7.08 -4.17 -13.31
C ALA A 127 7.87 -3.05 -13.97
N LYS A 128 8.63 -3.39 -15.02
CA LYS A 128 9.34 -2.42 -15.84
C LYS A 128 8.67 -2.41 -17.20
N HIS A 129 8.18 -1.25 -17.62
CA HIS A 129 7.64 -1.04 -18.95
C HIS A 129 7.92 0.39 -19.43
N THR A 130 8.16 0.58 -20.72
CA THR A 130 8.41 1.90 -21.33
C THR A 130 7.25 2.88 -21.15
N ALA A 131 6.01 2.38 -21.11
CA ALA A 131 4.82 3.17 -20.78
C ALA A 131 4.87 3.79 -19.37
N PHE A 132 5.60 3.17 -18.44
CA PHE A 132 5.87 3.69 -17.09
C PHE A 132 7.22 4.43 -17.02
N ARG A 133 7.77 4.85 -18.17
CA ARG A 133 9.05 5.57 -18.31
C ARG A 133 10.29 4.78 -17.89
N HIS A 134 10.24 3.45 -17.95
CA HIS A 134 11.45 2.63 -17.87
C HIS A 134 12.16 2.56 -19.23
N SER A 135 13.47 2.30 -19.22
CA SER A 135 14.25 2.08 -20.45
C SER A 135 14.08 0.67 -21.04
N THR A 136 13.62 -0.28 -20.24
CA THR A 136 13.47 -1.68 -20.61
C THR A 136 12.13 -2.23 -20.15
N ASN A 137 11.66 -3.27 -20.83
CA ASN A 137 10.49 -4.02 -20.41
C ASN A 137 10.91 -5.32 -19.70
N ASN A 138 10.15 -5.74 -18.69
CA ASN A 138 10.24 -7.10 -18.15
C ASN A 138 8.90 -7.82 -18.33
N GLN A 139 8.89 -9.14 -18.10
CA GLN A 139 7.69 -9.97 -18.24
C GLN A 139 6.48 -9.37 -17.51
N ARG A 140 6.67 -8.94 -16.25
CA ARG A 140 5.62 -8.30 -15.45
C ARG A 140 5.08 -7.00 -16.06
N GLY A 141 5.95 -6.20 -16.68
CA GLY A 141 5.53 -4.99 -17.38
C GLY A 141 4.64 -5.29 -18.58
N HIS A 142 4.94 -6.36 -19.32
CA HIS A 142 4.11 -6.85 -20.41
C HIS A 142 2.79 -7.47 -19.94
N GLU A 143 2.77 -8.12 -18.77
CA GLU A 143 1.53 -8.69 -18.25
C GLU A 143 0.54 -7.63 -17.74
N LEU A 144 1.00 -6.39 -17.50
CA LEU A 144 0.16 -5.27 -17.05
C LEU A 144 -0.46 -4.45 -18.19
N LEU A 145 0.08 -4.54 -19.41
CA LEU A 145 -0.23 -3.67 -20.54
C LEU A 145 -0.30 -4.46 -21.85
#